data_AF-A0A7S2PT11-F1
#
_entry.id   AF-A0A7S2PT11-F1
#
_cell.length_a   1.000
_cell.length_b   1.000
_cell.length_c   1.000
_cell.angle_alpha   90.00
_cell.angle_beta   90.00
_cell.angle_gamma   90.00
#
_symmetry.space_group_name_H-M   'P 1'
#
loop_
_entity.id
_entity.type
_entity.pdbx_description
1 polymer ?
#
loop_
_entity_poly.entity_id
_entity_poly.type
_entity_poly.pdbx_seq_one_letter_code
_entity_poly.pdbx_strand_id
1 'polypeptide(L)'
;PQVPRSEDEERTFRQCLPHMGMMYSMFPTMILPEVTPGIHGYLESGWCYCEFETAKLGHQLSEYSLDAVGALEALGSPLEAGRISANHRNVQEEEFMSKVAAELENKRFHIPSDADAVRSIIST
;
A
#
# COMPACT_ATOMS: atom_id res chain seq x y z
N PRO A 1 -13.75 -7.19 11.79
CA PRO A 1 -13.40 -6.37 12.97
C PRO A 1 -11.89 -6.51 13.22
N GLN A 2 -11.23 -5.44 13.68
CA GLN A 2 -9.79 -5.49 13.94
C GLN A 2 -9.53 -6.40 15.16
N VAL A 3 -8.71 -7.45 14.99
CA VAL A 3 -8.33 -8.35 16.08
C VAL A 3 -7.24 -7.66 16.91
N PRO A 4 -7.39 -7.52 18.24
CA PRO A 4 -6.35 -6.94 19.07
C PRO A 4 -5.07 -7.79 19.02
N ARG A 5 -3.91 -7.12 18.97
CA ARG A 5 -2.61 -7.80 19.08
C ARG A 5 -2.48 -8.43 20.48
N SER A 6 -1.90 -9.61 20.53
CA SER A 6 -1.39 -10.20 21.77
C SER A 6 -0.23 -9.37 22.35
N GLU A 7 0.13 -9.61 23.61
CA GLU A 7 1.23 -8.90 24.27
C GLU A 7 2.57 -9.11 23.55
N ASP A 8 2.81 -10.32 23.04
CA ASP A 8 4.04 -10.64 22.31
C ASP A 8 4.11 -9.96 20.94
N GLU A 9 2.98 -9.90 20.24
CA GLU A 9 2.86 -9.17 18.97
C GLU A 9 3.01 -7.66 19.17
N GLU A 10 2.40 -7.09 20.21
CA GLU A 10 2.54 -5.65 20.51
C GLU A 10 3.99 -5.31 20.89
N ARG A 11 4.67 -6.16 21.66
CA ARG A 11 6.10 -5.98 21.99
C ARG A 11 6.96 -5.97 20.72
N THR A 12 6.73 -6.92 19.82
CA THR A 12 7.46 -7.01 18.54
C THR A 12 7.17 -5.79 17.67
N PHE A 13 5.90 -5.41 17.54
CA PHE A 13 5.47 -4.22 16.81
C PHE A 13 6.18 -2.96 17.32
N ARG A 14 6.27 -2.77 18.64
CA ARG A 14 6.96 -1.62 19.27
C ARG A 14 8.45 -1.61 19.00
N GLN A 15 9.10 -2.77 18.94
CA GLN A 15 10.51 -2.89 18.59
C GLN A 15 10.77 -2.53 17.13
N CYS A 16 9.86 -2.91 16.22
CA CYS A 16 9.97 -2.61 14.80
C CYS A 16 9.58 -1.18 14.43
N LEU A 17 8.72 -0.54 15.23
CA LEU A 17 8.13 0.78 14.94
C LEU A 17 9.16 1.86 14.53
N PRO A 18 10.31 2.02 15.20
CA PRO A 18 11.31 3.02 14.82
C PRO A 18 11.93 2.79 13.44
N HIS A 19 11.87 1.56 12.92
CA HIS A 19 12.44 1.17 11.64
C HIS A 19 11.46 1.30 10.47
N MET A 20 10.18 1.54 10.74
CA MET A 20 9.14 1.60 9.70
C MET A 20 9.39 2.74 8.71
N GLY A 21 9.88 3.90 9.15
CA GLY A 21 10.24 5.00 8.25
C GLY A 21 11.34 4.63 7.24
N MET A 22 12.29 3.77 7.65
CA MET A 22 13.30 3.25 6.73
C MET A 22 12.67 2.33 5.68
N MET A 23 11.68 1.50 6.06
CA MET A 23 10.99 0.64 5.10
C MET A 23 10.27 1.45 4.03
N TYR A 24 9.50 2.46 4.43
CA TYR A 24 8.74 3.30 3.49
C TYR A 24 9.63 4.16 2.59
N SER A 25 10.85 4.49 3.02
CA SER A 25 11.80 5.23 2.19
C SER A 25 12.64 4.36 1.26
N MET A 26 12.71 3.04 1.48
CA MET A 26 13.57 2.13 0.71
C MET A 26 12.82 1.18 -0.23
N PHE A 27 11.56 0.85 0.06
CA PHE A 27 10.80 -0.15 -0.70
C PHE A 27 9.54 0.42 -1.32
N PRO A 28 9.13 -0.06 -2.52
CA PRO A 28 7.89 0.34 -3.15
C PRO A 28 6.70 0.21 -2.20
N THR A 29 5.93 1.28 -2.08
CA THR A 29 4.82 1.44 -1.14
C THR A 29 3.53 1.72 -1.90
N MET A 30 2.50 0.93 -1.63
CA MET A 30 1.15 1.15 -2.15
C MET A 30 0.28 1.75 -1.05
N ILE A 31 -0.42 2.83 -1.38
CA ILE A 31 -1.37 3.50 -0.50
C ILE A 31 -2.77 2.96 -0.75
N LEU A 32 -3.44 2.57 0.33
CA LEU A 32 -4.84 2.18 0.34
C LEU A 32 -5.61 3.23 1.17
N PRO A 33 -6.37 4.14 0.53
CA PRO A 33 -7.01 5.25 1.22
C PRO A 33 -8.17 4.80 2.11
N GLU A 34 -8.65 3.56 1.98
CA GLU A 34 -9.73 3.00 2.77
C GLU A 34 -9.35 2.91 4.25
N VAL A 35 -10.08 3.66 5.07
CA VAL A 35 -9.99 3.60 6.52
C VAL A 35 -11.26 3.04 7.13
N THR A 36 -11.14 2.51 8.35
CA THR A 36 -12.32 2.06 9.10
C THR A 36 -13.28 3.25 9.33
N PRO A 37 -14.61 3.07 9.20
CA PRO A 37 -15.56 4.15 9.42
C PRO A 37 -15.37 4.84 10.78
N GLY A 38 -15.38 6.17 10.78
CA GLY A 38 -15.18 6.99 11.99
C GLY A 38 -13.71 7.30 12.32
N ILE A 39 -12.76 6.81 11.51
CA ILE A 39 -11.34 7.21 11.57
C ILE A 39 -11.07 8.28 10.50
N HIS A 40 -10.15 9.20 10.79
CA HIS A 40 -9.68 10.20 9.82
C HIS A 40 -9.16 9.53 8.55
N GLY A 41 -9.34 10.21 7.42
CA GLY A 41 -8.85 9.74 6.13
C GLY A 41 -7.33 9.51 6.16
N TYR A 42 -6.86 8.53 5.39
CA TYR A 42 -5.44 8.13 5.33
C TYR A 42 -4.51 9.33 5.07
N LEU A 43 -4.97 10.31 4.30
CA LEU A 43 -4.22 11.48 3.85
C LEU A 43 -4.48 12.73 4.72
N GLU A 44 -5.32 12.64 5.75
CA GLU A 44 -5.69 13.79 6.58
C GLU A 44 -4.78 13.96 7.80
N SER A 45 -4.42 12.87 8.49
CA SER A 45 -3.59 12.93 9.69
C SER A 45 -3.04 11.57 10.14
N GLY A 46 -2.12 11.60 11.11
CA GLY A 46 -1.70 10.41 11.85
C GLY A 46 -0.60 9.61 11.15
N TRP A 47 -0.49 8.34 11.55
CA TRP A 47 0.58 7.44 11.12
C TRP A 47 0.59 7.25 9.60
N CYS A 48 -0.58 6.98 9.02
CA CYS A 48 -0.77 6.80 7.58
C CYS A 48 -0.24 7.99 6.74
N TYR A 49 -0.51 9.22 7.18
CA TYR A 49 0.01 10.41 6.50
C TYR A 49 1.54 10.49 6.57
N CYS A 50 2.15 10.12 7.69
CA CYS A 50 3.61 10.06 7.83
C CYS A 50 4.25 8.99 6.93
N GLU A 51 3.61 7.82 6.77
CA GLU A 51 4.06 6.77 5.85
C GLU A 51 4.04 7.28 4.41
N PHE A 52 2.94 7.92 4.01
CA PHE A 52 2.79 8.53 2.70
C PHE A 52 3.88 9.56 2.42
N GLU A 53 4.07 10.55 3.29
CA GLU A 53 5.10 11.58 3.09
C GLU A 53 6.51 10.97 3.05
N THR A 54 6.77 9.93 3.84
CA THR A 54 8.06 9.22 3.81
C THR A 54 8.28 8.49 2.49
N ALA A 55 7.28 7.75 2.00
CA ALA A 55 7.35 7.04 0.72
C ALA A 55 7.44 8.00 -0.46
N LYS A 56 6.74 9.13 -0.39
CA LYS A 56 6.81 10.22 -1.36
C LYS A 56 8.22 10.81 -1.44
N LEU A 57 8.81 11.18 -0.30
CA LEU A 57 10.18 11.70 -0.23
C LEU A 57 11.23 10.67 -0.69
N GLY A 58 10.97 9.38 -0.44
CA GLY A 58 11.80 8.26 -0.90
C GLY A 58 11.60 7.87 -2.37
N HIS A 59 10.68 8.52 -3.09
CA HIS A 59 10.25 8.12 -4.45
C HIS A 59 9.82 6.65 -4.55
N GLN A 60 9.20 6.13 -3.48
CA GLN A 60 8.77 4.75 -3.36
C GLN A 60 7.27 4.55 -3.59
N LEU A 61 6.49 5.61 -3.82
CA LEU A 61 5.06 5.45 -4.10
C LEU A 61 4.83 4.67 -5.39
N SER A 62 3.98 3.63 -5.30
CA SER A 62 3.59 2.82 -6.44
C SER A 62 2.67 3.60 -7.39
N GLU A 63 2.64 3.20 -8.66
CA GLU A 63 1.72 3.76 -9.66
C GLU A 63 0.23 3.55 -9.29
N TYR A 64 -0.09 2.50 -8.54
CA TYR A 64 -1.46 2.24 -8.06
C TYR A 64 -1.91 3.23 -6.97
N SER A 65 -1.00 4.06 -6.48
CA SER A 65 -1.29 5.14 -5.53
C SER A 65 -1.55 6.48 -6.22
N LEU A 66 -1.51 6.54 -7.56
CA LEU A 66 -1.67 7.78 -8.33
C LEU A 66 -3.01 8.46 -8.09
N ASP A 67 -4.10 7.71 -7.91
CA ASP A 67 -5.40 8.32 -7.62
C ASP A 67 -5.43 8.94 -6.22
N ALA A 68 -4.79 8.29 -5.23
CA ALA A 68 -4.61 8.85 -3.89
C ALA A 68 -3.70 10.09 -3.90
N VAL A 69 -2.68 10.11 -4.78
CA VAL A 69 -1.80 11.25 -5.00
C VAL A 69 -2.54 12.41 -5.71
N GLY A 70 -3.35 12.12 -6.73
CA GLY A 70 -4.13 13.11 -7.47
C GLY A 70 -5.25 13.76 -6.64
N ALA A 71 -5.88 13.00 -5.73
CA ALA A 71 -6.83 13.54 -4.76
C ALA A 71 -6.19 14.58 -3.81
N LEU A 72 -4.88 14.49 -3.57
CA LEU A 72 -4.10 15.42 -2.74
C LEU A 72 -3.62 16.66 -3.50
N GLU A 73 -3.27 16.53 -4.78
CA GLU A 73 -2.94 17.69 -5.63
C GLU A 73 -4.15 18.64 -5.72
N ALA A 74 -5.37 18.10 -5.76
CA ALA A 74 -6.61 18.88 -5.69
C ALA A 74 -6.82 19.60 -4.34
N LEU A 75 -6.19 19.13 -3.26
CA LEU A 75 -6.21 19.73 -1.92
C LEU A 75 -5.13 20.81 -1.71
N GLY A 76 -4.33 21.13 -2.75
CA GLY A 76 -3.42 22.28 -2.74
C GLY A 76 -2.00 22.01 -2.23
N SER A 77 -1.59 20.74 -2.09
CA SER A 77 -0.19 20.37 -1.84
C SER A 77 0.50 20.08 -3.18
N PRO A 78 1.37 20.97 -3.69
CA PRO A 78 2.03 20.75 -4.98
C PRO A 78 3.06 19.63 -4.80
N LEU A 79 2.78 18.45 -5.35
CA LEU A 79 3.86 17.54 -5.70
C LEU A 79 4.52 18.09 -6.97
N GLU A 80 5.84 18.30 -6.94
CA GLU A 80 6.57 18.31 -8.19
C GLU A 80 6.43 16.91 -8.79
N ALA A 81 5.50 16.78 -9.74
CA ALA A 81 5.18 15.59 -10.52
C ALA A 81 6.38 15.04 -11.33
N GLY A 82 7.59 15.53 -11.09
CA GLY A 82 8.82 15.07 -11.70
C GLY A 82 9.35 13.84 -10.98
N ARG A 83 9.08 12.66 -11.55
CA ARG A 83 9.72 11.35 -11.30
C ARG A 83 8.97 10.35 -10.41
N ILE A 84 7.65 10.30 -10.49
CA ILE A 84 7.02 8.97 -10.49
C ILE A 84 7.47 8.33 -11.81
N SER A 85 8.16 7.20 -11.78
CA SER A 85 8.62 6.51 -12.99
C SER A 85 7.40 5.98 -13.74
N ALA A 86 6.79 6.86 -14.52
CA ALA A 86 5.64 6.60 -15.34
C ALA A 86 6.06 5.74 -16.52
N ASN A 87 6.06 4.43 -16.34
CA ASN A 87 5.66 3.54 -17.44
C ASN A 87 4.14 3.49 -17.47
N HIS A 88 3.56 4.64 -17.82
CA HIS A 88 2.15 4.81 -18.14
C HIS A 88 1.70 3.73 -19.13
N ARG A 89 0.97 2.75 -18.64
CA ARG A 89 -0.14 2.17 -19.39
C ARG A 89 -1.34 2.25 -18.48
N ASN A 90 -2.46 2.74 -19.01
CA ASN A 90 -3.76 2.45 -18.43
C ASN A 90 -3.93 0.93 -18.49
N VAL A 91 -3.42 0.23 -17.47
CA VAL A 91 -3.58 -1.21 -17.35
C VAL A 91 -5.06 -1.39 -17.05
N GLN A 92 -5.83 -1.83 -18.04
CA GLN A 92 -7.23 -2.14 -17.82
C GLN A 92 -7.33 -3.20 -16.73
N GLU A 93 -8.42 -3.18 -15.96
CA GLU A 93 -8.68 -4.15 -14.87
C GLU A 93 -8.40 -5.59 -15.31
N GLU A 94 -8.82 -5.96 -16.53
CA GLU A 94 -8.53 -7.27 -17.12
C GLU A 94 -7.02 -7.55 -17.32
N GLU A 95 -6.23 -6.54 -17.71
CA GLU A 95 -4.78 -6.67 -17.87
C GLU A 95 -4.09 -6.80 -16.50
N PHE A 96 -4.57 -6.08 -15.48
CA PHE A 96 -4.07 -6.19 -14.12
C PHE A 96 -4.36 -7.57 -13.54
N MET A 97 -5.62 -8.01 -13.64
CA MET A 97 -6.08 -9.30 -13.16
C MET A 97 -5.37 -10.46 -13.86
N SER A 98 -5.10 -10.32 -15.16
CA SER A 98 -4.30 -11.29 -15.92
C SER A 98 -2.86 -11.40 -15.40
N LYS A 99 -2.22 -10.27 -15.10
CA LYS A 99 -0.86 -10.26 -14.53
C LYS A 99 -0.83 -10.87 -13.13
N VAL A 100 -1.78 -10.51 -12.28
CA VAL A 100 -1.89 -11.07 -10.92
C VAL A 100 -2.13 -12.59 -10.98
N ALA A 101 -3.03 -13.06 -11.85
CA ALA A 101 -3.26 -14.49 -12.04
C ALA A 101 -2.00 -15.24 -12.47
N ALA A 102 -1.24 -14.68 -13.43
CA ALA A 102 0.02 -15.27 -13.91
C ALA A 102 1.11 -15.30 -12.82
N GLU A 103 1.19 -14.29 -11.96
CA GLU A 103 2.13 -14.31 -10.84
C GLU A 103 1.74 -15.34 -9.77
N LEU A 104 0.44 -15.48 -9.47
CA LEU A 104 -0.04 -16.47 -8.51
C LEU A 104 0.16 -17.91 -8.98
N GLU A 105 0.06 -18.17 -10.28
CA GLU A 105 0.30 -19.49 -10.85
C GLU A 105 1.76 -19.95 -10.66
N ASN A 106 2.70 -18.99 -10.71
CA ASN A 106 4.13 -19.24 -10.55
C ASN A 106 4.61 -19.13 -9.08
N LYS A 107 3.77 -18.63 -8.17
CA LYS A 107 4.09 -18.47 -6.75
C LYS A 107 4.08 -19.83 -6.04
N ARG A 108 5.21 -20.19 -5.44
CA ARG A 108 5.27 -21.30 -4.47
C ARG A 108 4.76 -20.83 -3.12
N PHE A 109 3.57 -21.27 -2.75
CA PHE A 109 3.03 -21.08 -1.41
C PHE A 109 3.62 -22.13 -0.46
N HIS A 110 4.13 -21.69 0.68
CA HIS A 110 4.58 -22.60 1.74
C HIS A 110 3.40 -23.26 2.47
N ILE A 111 2.26 -22.57 2.52
CA ILE A 111 1.01 -23.07 3.10
C ILE A 111 -0.05 -23.07 1.97
N PRO A 112 -0.57 -24.25 1.57
CA PRO A 112 -1.51 -24.33 0.45
C PRO A 112 -2.80 -23.51 0.63
N SER A 113 -3.30 -23.37 1.85
CA SER A 113 -4.52 -22.59 2.15
C SER A 113 -4.37 -21.10 1.88
N ASP A 114 -3.13 -20.57 1.89
CA ASP A 114 -2.88 -19.16 1.59
C ASP A 114 -3.13 -18.87 0.11
N ALA A 115 -2.90 -19.86 -0.76
CA ALA A 115 -3.20 -19.73 -2.18
C ALA A 115 -4.71 -19.52 -2.41
N ASP A 116 -5.55 -20.23 -1.67
CA ASP A 116 -7.00 -20.13 -1.79
C ASP A 116 -7.54 -18.83 -1.20
N ALA A 117 -6.96 -18.38 -0.06
CA ALA A 117 -7.29 -17.09 0.52
C ALA A 117 -6.94 -15.92 -0.42
N VAL A 118 -5.73 -15.95 -0.99
CA VAL A 118 -5.29 -14.91 -1.94
C VAL A 118 -6.17 -14.90 -3.19
N ARG A 119 -6.50 -16.07 -3.76
CA ARG A 119 -7.43 -16.16 -4.90
C ARG A 119 -8.81 -15.61 -4.58
N SER A 120 -9.34 -15.90 -3.39
CA SER A 120 -10.64 -15.37 -2.95
C SER A 120 -10.63 -13.85 -2.83
N ILE A 121 -9.54 -13.25 -2.36
CA ILE A 121 -9.41 -11.79 -2.23
C ILE A 121 -9.43 -11.13 -3.61
N ILE A 122 -8.81 -11.76 -4.60
CA ILE A 122 -8.67 -11.20 -5.95
C ILE A 122 -9.95 -11.40 -6.78
N SER A 123 -10.73 -12.46 -6.53
CA SER A 123 -11.95 -12.75 -7.29
C SER A 123 -13.23 -12.00 -6.83
N THR A 124 -13.12 -11.04 -5.90
CA THR A 124 -14.26 -10.30 -5.31
C THR A 124 -14.27 -8.85 -5.77
#